data_AF-A0A523Q463-F1
#
_entry.id   AF-A0A523Q463-F1
#
_cell.length_a   1.000
_cell.length_b   1.000
_cell.length_c   1.000
_cell.angle_alpha   90.00
_cell.angle_beta   90.00
_cell.angle_gamma   90.00
#
_symmetry.space_group_name_H-M   'P 1'
#
loop_
_entity.id
_entity.type
_entity.pdbx_description
1 polymer ?
#
loop_
_entity_poly.entity_id
_entity_poly.type
_entity_poly.pdbx_seq_one_letter_code
_entity_poly.pdbx_strand_id
1 'polypeptide(L)'
;MAELNYKPVPHKHAEFIAKAKQREGFTQAYEDLALEYALASQMLKARTKAGLTQDAVAERMGTTKSAISRLESAGRHTPSLATLKKYASAVGCDLQVKLVPHKAT
;
A
#
# COMPACT_ATOMS: atom_id res chain seq x y z
N MET A 1 -4.16 -34.12 4.97
CA MET A 1 -3.96 -32.69 4.66
C MET A 1 -2.81 -32.63 3.67
N ALA A 2 -2.97 -31.98 2.51
CA ALA A 2 -1.95 -32.00 1.46
C ALA A 2 -0.63 -31.38 1.97
N GLU A 3 0.49 -32.08 1.77
CA GLU A 3 1.82 -31.55 2.06
C GLU A 3 2.12 -30.39 1.08
N LEU A 4 1.92 -29.16 1.53
CA LEU A 4 2.24 -27.98 0.74
C LEU A 4 3.75 -27.74 0.77
N ASN A 5 4.44 -28.03 -0.33
CA ASN A 5 5.87 -27.74 -0.52
C ASN A 5 6.10 -26.24 -0.80
N TYR A 6 5.74 -25.38 0.16
CA TYR A 6 5.90 -23.94 0.07
C TYR A 6 7.37 -23.55 0.31
N LYS A 7 8.05 -23.12 -0.77
CA LYS A 7 9.43 -22.62 -0.74
C LYS A 7 9.43 -21.12 -1.04
N PRO A 8 9.32 -20.24 -0.03
CA PRO A 8 9.29 -18.80 -0.24
C PRO A 8 10.62 -18.31 -0.81
N VAL A 9 10.56 -17.49 -1.86
CA VAL A 9 11.74 -16.78 -2.37
C VAL A 9 11.92 -15.49 -1.58
N PRO A 10 13.06 -15.26 -0.93
CA PRO A 10 13.32 -14.02 -0.21
C PRO A 10 13.31 -12.82 -1.15
N HIS A 11 12.45 -11.84 -0.91
CA HIS A 11 12.44 -10.59 -1.66
C HIS A 11 13.40 -9.57 -1.05
N LYS A 12 14.61 -9.47 -1.60
CA LYS A 12 15.57 -8.43 -1.22
C LYS A 12 15.25 -7.12 -1.92
N HIS A 13 14.37 -6.31 -1.30
CA HIS A 13 13.84 -5.10 -1.91
C HIS A 13 14.91 -4.11 -2.40
N ALA A 14 15.96 -3.87 -1.61
CA ALA A 14 17.03 -2.94 -1.98
C ALA A 14 17.80 -3.39 -3.23
N GLU A 15 18.16 -4.67 -3.32
CA GLU A 15 18.83 -5.24 -4.50
C GLU A 15 17.93 -5.21 -5.73
N PHE A 16 16.63 -5.46 -5.56
CA PHE A 16 15.63 -5.37 -6.63
C PHE A 16 15.57 -3.95 -7.20
N ILE A 17 15.44 -2.93 -6.34
CA ILE A 17 15.39 -1.54 -6.77
C ILE A 17 16.69 -1.11 -7.43
N ALA A 18 17.85 -1.50 -6.89
CA ALA A 18 19.16 -1.16 -7.48
C ALA A 18 19.30 -1.71 -8.91
N LYS A 19 18.86 -2.96 -9.15
CA LYS A 19 18.84 -3.56 -10.50
C LYS A 19 17.80 -2.89 -11.40
N ALA A 20 16.61 -2.60 -10.89
CA ALA A 20 15.53 -2.02 -11.69
C ALA A 20 15.84 -0.60 -12.16
N LYS A 21 16.53 0.20 -11.34
CA LYS A 21 17.01 1.56 -11.70
C LYS A 21 17.95 1.62 -12.90
N GLN A 22 18.54 0.50 -13.31
CA GLN A 22 19.39 0.43 -14.51
C GLN A 22 18.57 0.45 -15.80
N ARG A 23 17.26 0.18 -15.74
CA ARG A 23 16.37 0.21 -16.89
C ARG A 23 15.99 1.65 -17.20
N GLU A 24 16.03 2.00 -18.49
CA GLU A 24 15.60 3.31 -18.96
C GLU A 24 14.16 3.60 -18.54
N GLY A 25 13.88 4.83 -18.11
CA GLY A 25 12.56 5.28 -17.66
C GLY A 25 12.10 4.77 -16.29
N PHE A 26 12.80 3.82 -15.66
CA PHE A 26 12.38 3.27 -14.37
C PHE A 26 12.36 4.30 -13.25
N THR A 27 13.42 5.10 -13.12
CA THR A 27 13.54 6.08 -12.03
C THR A 27 12.42 7.11 -12.08
N GLN A 28 12.14 7.67 -13.26
CA GLN A 28 11.06 8.63 -13.45
C GLN A 28 9.71 8.01 -13.08
N ALA A 29 9.38 6.85 -13.65
CA ALA A 29 8.11 6.17 -13.37
C ALA A 29 7.96 5.77 -11.89
N TYR A 30 9.07 5.46 -11.22
CA TYR A 30 9.08 5.13 -9.79
C TYR A 30 8.85 6.38 -8.91
N GLU A 31 9.46 7.51 -9.28
CA GLU A 31 9.27 8.80 -8.60
C GLU A 31 7.86 9.35 -8.81
N ASP A 32 7.28 9.19 -10.01
CA ASP A 32 5.92 9.61 -10.32
C ASP A 32 4.86 8.88 -9.46
N LEU A 33 5.16 7.67 -9.00
CA LEU A 33 4.29 6.85 -8.13
C LEU A 33 4.62 6.95 -6.63
N ALA A 34 5.53 7.85 -6.25
CA ALA A 34 6.03 7.91 -4.87
C ALA A 34 4.92 8.17 -3.85
N LEU A 35 3.91 8.97 -4.20
CA LEU A 35 2.78 9.29 -3.32
C LEU A 35 1.89 8.06 -3.09
N GLU A 36 1.57 7.32 -4.15
CA GLU A 36 0.76 6.10 -4.10
C GLU A 36 1.44 5.02 -3.27
N TYR A 37 2.76 4.84 -3.45
CA TYR A 37 3.54 3.92 -2.62
C TYR A 37 3.56 4.34 -1.16
N ALA A 38 3.71 5.64 -0.87
CA ALA A 38 3.69 6.15 0.49
C ALA A 38 2.33 5.90 1.17
N LEU A 39 1.23 6.17 0.46
CA LEU A 39 -0.13 5.94 0.93
C LEU A 39 -0.38 4.44 1.22
N ALA A 40 -0.09 3.57 0.26
CA ALA A 40 -0.24 2.11 0.43
C ALA A 40 0.59 1.58 1.61
N SER A 41 1.83 2.06 1.76
CA SER A 41 2.70 1.70 2.89
C SER A 41 2.10 2.13 4.24
N GLN A 42 1.53 3.33 4.32
CA GLN A 42 0.87 3.82 5.54
C GLN A 42 -0.36 2.99 5.90
N MET A 43 -1.20 2.67 4.91
CA MET A 43 -2.39 1.83 5.11
C MET A 43 -2.01 0.44 5.63
N LEU A 44 -1.03 -0.21 4.98
CA LEU A 44 -0.54 -1.53 5.38
C LEU A 44 0.03 -1.52 6.80
N LYS A 45 0.80 -0.49 7.15
CA LYS A 45 1.33 -0.30 8.52
C LYS A 45 0.22 -0.10 9.53
N ALA A 46 -0.79 0.73 9.23
CA ALA A 46 -1.92 0.97 10.12
C ALA A 46 -2.71 -0.33 10.36
N ARG A 47 -3.03 -1.08 9.31
CA ARG A 47 -3.70 -2.38 9.42
C ARG A 47 -2.90 -3.39 10.25
N THR A 48 -1.59 -3.46 10.01
CA THR A 48 -0.70 -4.36 10.74
C THR A 48 -0.64 -4.00 12.22
N LYS A 49 -0.54 -2.70 12.56
CA LYS A 49 -0.59 -2.23 13.95
C LYS A 49 -1.93 -2.53 14.63
N ALA A 50 -3.03 -2.47 13.88
CA ALA A 50 -4.35 -2.84 14.37
C ALA A 50 -4.54 -4.37 14.51
N GLY A 51 -3.59 -5.19 14.07
CA GLY A 51 -3.68 -6.65 14.12
C GLY A 51 -4.75 -7.25 13.18
N LEU A 52 -5.14 -6.52 12.13
CA LEU A 52 -6.25 -6.91 11.27
C LEU A 52 -5.79 -7.60 9.97
N THR A 53 -6.54 -8.63 9.56
CA THR A 53 -6.43 -9.20 8.21
C THR A 53 -7.14 -8.30 7.19
N GLN A 54 -6.86 -8.51 5.89
CA GLN A 54 -7.60 -7.82 4.84
C GLN A 54 -9.10 -8.17 4.87
N ASP A 55 -9.44 -9.41 5.24
CA ASP A 55 -10.84 -9.86 5.38
C ASP A 55 -11.54 -9.10 6.52
N ALA A 56 -10.88 -8.93 7.66
CA ALA A 56 -11.44 -8.19 8.79
C ALA A 56 -11.66 -6.70 8.46
N VAL A 57 -10.76 -6.07 7.71
CA VAL A 57 -10.97 -4.69 7.24
C VAL A 57 -12.11 -4.63 6.23
N ALA A 58 -12.22 -5.61 5.34
CA ALA A 58 -13.28 -5.68 4.35
C ALA A 58 -14.67 -5.75 5.02
N GLU A 59 -14.80 -6.60 6.04
CA GLU A 59 -16.02 -6.72 6.85
C GLU A 59 -16.38 -5.38 7.50
N ARG A 60 -15.42 -4.73 8.18
CA ARG A 60 -15.63 -3.41 8.82
C ARG A 60 -16.01 -2.31 7.83
N MET A 61 -15.52 -2.38 6.60
CA MET A 61 -15.84 -1.41 5.55
C MET A 61 -17.08 -1.75 4.73
N GLY A 62 -17.68 -2.93 4.94
CA GLY A 62 -18.80 -3.42 4.12
C GLY A 62 -18.40 -3.65 2.66
N THR A 63 -17.22 -4.22 2.42
CA THR A 63 -16.68 -4.47 1.08
C THR A 63 -16.03 -5.86 0.98
N THR A 64 -15.35 -6.15 -0.12
CA THR A 64 -14.71 -7.45 -0.35
C THR A 64 -13.20 -7.41 -0.04
N LYS A 65 -12.62 -8.56 0.30
CA LYS A 65 -11.16 -8.72 0.45
C LYS A 65 -10.42 -8.23 -0.78
N SER A 66 -10.94 -8.52 -1.99
CA SER A 66 -10.31 -8.10 -3.24
C SER A 66 -10.33 -6.58 -3.42
N ALA A 67 -11.37 -5.90 -2.93
CA ALA A 67 -11.40 -4.43 -2.89
C ALA A 67 -10.35 -3.87 -1.93
N ILE A 68 -10.20 -4.44 -0.74
CA ILE A 68 -9.16 -4.04 0.22
C ILE A 68 -7.75 -4.33 -0.31
N SER A 69 -7.55 -5.48 -0.94
CA SER A 69 -6.27 -5.85 -1.55
C SER A 69 -5.88 -4.87 -2.65
N ARG A 70 -6.82 -4.48 -3.53
CA ARG A 70 -6.58 -3.42 -4.53
C ARG A 70 -6.30 -2.07 -3.89
N LEU A 71 -7.01 -1.73 -2.82
CA LEU A 71 -6.84 -0.47 -2.10
C LEU A 71 -5.47 -0.37 -1.40
N GLU A 72 -4.95 -1.49 -0.88
CA GLU A 72 -3.63 -1.59 -0.26
C GLU A 72 -2.49 -1.78 -1.27
N SER A 73 -2.82 -2.02 -2.54
CA SER A 73 -1.86 -2.13 -3.62
C SER A 73 -1.63 -0.76 -4.25
N ALA A 74 -0.39 -0.31 -4.33
CA ALA A 74 -0.05 0.87 -5.10
C ALA A 74 -0.33 0.61 -6.60
N GLY A 75 -1.08 1.47 -7.27
CA GLY A 75 -1.46 1.26 -8.66
C GLY A 75 -2.41 2.31 -9.24
N ARG A 76 -2.95 2.03 -10.43
CA ARG A 76 -3.73 2.94 -11.29
C ARG A 76 -4.99 3.57 -10.69
N HIS A 77 -5.46 3.12 -9.53
CA HIS A 77 -6.71 3.61 -8.94
C HIS A 77 -6.43 4.31 -7.62
N THR A 78 -6.39 5.65 -7.67
CA THR A 78 -6.28 6.48 -6.49
C THR A 78 -7.61 6.44 -5.72
N PRO A 79 -7.62 6.02 -4.44
CA PRO A 79 -8.84 6.04 -3.65
C PRO A 79 -9.30 7.47 -3.35
N SER A 80 -10.62 7.65 -3.26
CA SER A 80 -11.18 8.94 -2.83
C SER A 80 -10.88 9.20 -1.35
N LEU A 81 -10.88 10.47 -0.94
CA LEU A 81 -10.77 10.85 0.48
C LEU A 81 -11.85 10.18 1.35
N ALA A 82 -13.05 9.98 0.81
CA ALA A 82 -14.13 9.29 1.51
C ALA A 82 -13.77 7.82 1.79
N THR A 83 -13.16 7.12 0.82
CA THR A 83 -12.67 5.75 1.00
C THR A 83 -11.54 5.70 2.02
N LEU A 84 -10.59 6.64 1.95
CA LEU A 84 -9.48 6.72 2.89
C LEU A 84 -9.97 6.97 4.33
N LYS A 85 -10.98 7.84 4.50
CA LYS A 85 -11.59 8.10 5.80
C LYS A 85 -12.24 6.84 6.38
N LYS A 86 -13.02 6.10 5.57
CA LYS A 86 -13.64 4.83 5.99
C LYS A 86 -12.61 3.78 6.36
N TYR A 87 -11.54 3.66 5.57
CA TYR A 87 -10.44 2.73 5.86
C TYR A 87 -9.76 3.09 7.19
N ALA A 88 -9.44 4.37 7.39
CA ALA A 88 -8.83 4.85 8.63
C ALA A 88 -9.70 4.47 9.85
N SER A 89 -11.01 4.74 9.80
CA SER A 89 -11.95 4.34 10.86
C SER A 89 -11.97 2.83 11.07
N ALA A 90 -11.94 2.02 10.00
CA ALA A 90 -11.93 0.57 10.09
C ALA A 90 -10.68 0.01 10.80
N VAL A 91 -9.53 0.67 10.65
CA VAL A 91 -8.29 0.30 11.33
C VAL A 91 -8.04 1.07 12.64
N GLY A 92 -9.01 1.86 13.12
CA GLY A 92 -8.91 2.61 14.38
C GLY A 92 -7.95 3.81 14.30
N CYS A 93 -7.89 4.49 13.16
CA CYS A 93 -7.07 5.67 12.91
C CYS A 93 -7.92 6.83 12.41
N ASP A 94 -7.38 8.05 12.50
CA ASP A 94 -7.92 9.24 11.83
C ASP A 94 -7.12 9.58 10.58
N LEU A 95 -7.82 10.02 9.53
CA LEU A 95 -7.19 10.51 8.30
C LEU A 95 -6.71 11.95 8.49
N GLN A 96 -5.41 12.17 8.36
CA GLN A 96 -4.81 13.51 8.30
C GLN A 96 -4.19 13.75 6.92
N VAL A 97 -4.48 14.91 6.33
CA VAL A 97 -3.91 15.34 5.05
C VAL A 97 -3.03 16.56 5.29
N LYS A 98 -1.78 16.52 4.84
CA LYS A 98 -0.82 17.60 4.99
C LYS A 98 -0.21 17.96 3.65
N LEU A 99 -0.24 19.24 3.31
CA LEU A 99 0.53 19.79 2.21
C LEU A 99 1.94 20.14 2.73
N VAL A 100 2.95 19.79 1.95
CA VAL A 100 4.36 20.10 2.25
C VAL A 100 4.92 20.98 1.15
N PRO A 101 5.76 21.97 1.45
CA PRO A 101 6.43 22.75 0.41
C PRO A 101 7.25 21.82 -0.50
N HIS A 102 7.22 22.08 -1.80
CA HIS A 102 8.21 21.50 -2.69
C HIS A 102 9.60 21.96 -2.23
N LYS A 103 10.61 21.08 -2.29
CA LYS A 103 11.99 21.53 -2.14
C LYS A 103 12.22 22.58 -3.23
N ALA A 104 12.44 23.83 -2.82
CA ALA A 104 12.99 24.84 -3.72
C ALA A 104 14.35 24.32 -4.18
N THR A 105 14.53 24.22 -5.49
CA THR A 105 15.80 23.88 -6.14
C THR A 105 16.83 24.96 -5.88
#